data_AF-A0A942D1C2-F1
#
_entry.id   AF-A0A942D1C2-F1
#
_cell.length_a   1.000
_cell.length_b   1.000
_cell.length_c   1.000
_cell.angle_alpha   90.00
_cell.angle_beta   90.00
_cell.angle_gamma   90.00
#
_symmetry.space_group_name_H-M   'P 1'
#
loop_
_entity.id
_entity.type
_entity.pdbx_description
1 polymer ?
#
loop_
_entity_poly.entity_id
_entity_poly.type
_entity_poly.pdbx_seq_one_letter_code
_entity_poly.pdbx_strand_id
1 'polypeptide(L)'
;AAASADQFLIHFAPYFCTALTVVAVAGRGAYTFSGFALAAASFWIHILASLAALTRRAGRFVVTPKQGAGRRQPLAAAPTLLAIAALLVASAWGLVHQRSPSTLNNVAFALLHVTVLVAGARWAFSRGGTTAAEESEAAEPEPSRRPRRKPARPVGEAAR
;
A
#
# COMPACT_ATOMS: atom_id res chain seq x y z
N ALA A 1 -32.81 7.38 18.02
CA ALA A 1 -33.28 5.99 17.86
C ALA A 1 -32.14 5.18 17.26
N ALA A 2 -31.69 4.12 17.94
CA ALA A 2 -30.72 3.20 17.35
C ALA A 2 -31.45 2.38 16.28
N ALA A 3 -30.97 2.38 15.04
CA ALA A 3 -31.50 1.51 13.99
C ALA A 3 -31.42 0.05 14.47
N SER A 4 -32.52 -0.69 14.37
CA SER A 4 -32.51 -2.12 14.68
C SER A 4 -31.63 -2.87 13.67
N ALA A 5 -31.15 -4.06 14.04
CA ALA A 5 -30.31 -4.88 13.17
C ALA A 5 -30.95 -5.13 11.79
N ASP A 6 -32.28 -5.25 11.74
CA ASP A 6 -33.04 -5.45 10.51
C ASP A 6 -32.93 -4.24 9.57
N GLN A 7 -33.05 -3.02 10.11
CA GLN A 7 -32.86 -1.81 9.31
C GLN A 7 -31.42 -1.68 8.80
N PHE A 8 -30.43 -2.05 9.62
CA PHE A 8 -29.05 -2.06 9.17
C PHE A 8 -28.85 -2.99 7.96
N LEU A 9 -29.36 -4.23 8.02
CA LEU A 9 -29.19 -5.19 6.93
C LEU A 9 -29.90 -4.76 5.64
N ILE A 10 -31.12 -4.23 5.74
CA ILE A 10 -31.90 -3.77 4.58
C ILE A 10 -31.17 -2.67 3.80
N HIS A 11 -30.43 -1.79 4.48
CA HIS A 11 -29.67 -0.73 3.83
C HIS A 11 -28.24 -1.12 3.48
N PHE A 12 -27.57 -1.88 4.35
CA PHE A 12 -26.16 -2.23 4.17
C PHE A 12 -25.95 -3.29 3.10
N ALA A 13 -26.78 -4.34 3.05
CA ALA A 13 -26.55 -5.44 2.13
C ALA A 13 -26.61 -5.01 0.65
N PRO A 14 -27.62 -4.24 0.19
CA PRO A 14 -27.66 -3.77 -1.20
C PRO A 14 -26.48 -2.87 -1.54
N TYR A 15 -26.12 -1.95 -0.64
CA TYR A 15 -24.95 -1.08 -0.79
C TYR A 15 -23.67 -1.90 -0.94
N PHE A 16 -23.43 -2.84 -0.02
CA PHE A 16 -22.23 -3.65 0.02
C PHE A 16 -22.09 -4.55 -1.22
N CYS A 17 -23.17 -5.24 -1.60
CA CYS A 17 -23.19 -6.07 -2.81
C CYS A 17 -22.93 -5.25 -4.08
N THR A 18 -23.53 -4.06 -4.19
CA THR A 18 -23.33 -3.18 -5.35
C THR A 18 -21.88 -2.69 -5.39
N ALA A 19 -21.33 -2.24 -4.27
CA ALA A 19 -19.95 -1.78 -4.17
C ALA A 19 -18.96 -2.91 -4.56
N LEU A 20 -19.14 -4.12 -4.06
CA LEU A 20 -18.31 -5.27 -4.43
C LEU A 20 -18.43 -5.62 -5.91
N THR A 21 -19.63 -5.55 -6.48
CA THR A 21 -19.87 -5.81 -7.91
C THR A 21 -19.12 -4.79 -8.77
N VAL A 22 -19.20 -3.50 -8.42
CA VAL A 22 -18.47 -2.45 -9.13
C VAL A 22 -16.96 -2.68 -9.05
N VAL A 23 -16.43 -3.03 -7.88
CA VAL A 23 -14.99 -3.34 -7.73
C VAL A 23 -14.59 -4.54 -8.59
N ALA A 24 -15.39 -5.61 -8.61
CA ALA A 24 -15.11 -6.79 -9.40
C ALA A 24 -15.11 -6.50 -10.92
N VAL A 25 -16.13 -5.75 -11.39
CA VAL A 25 -16.29 -5.39 -12.81
C VAL A 25 -15.24 -4.37 -13.25
N ALA A 26 -15.09 -3.26 -12.53
CA ALA A 26 -14.13 -2.19 -12.87
C ALA A 26 -12.68 -2.67 -12.74
N GLY A 27 -12.41 -3.53 -11.76
CA GLY A 27 -11.11 -4.17 -11.59
C GLY A 27 -10.80 -5.23 -12.65
N ARG A 28 -11.77 -5.64 -13.49
CA ARG A 28 -11.66 -6.75 -14.47
C ARG A 28 -11.04 -8.02 -13.86
N GLY A 29 -11.30 -8.29 -12.59
CA GLY A 29 -10.67 -9.39 -11.84
C GLY A 29 -9.17 -9.22 -11.53
N ALA A 30 -8.51 -8.15 -11.97
CA ALA A 30 -7.10 -7.86 -11.65
C ALA A 30 -6.92 -7.27 -10.24
N TYR A 31 -8.02 -6.84 -9.60
CA TYR A 31 -8.00 -6.32 -8.24
C TYR A 31 -7.89 -7.48 -7.24
N THR A 32 -6.68 -7.74 -6.76
CA THR A 32 -6.43 -8.80 -5.78
C THR A 32 -6.66 -8.30 -4.36
N PHE A 33 -7.05 -9.21 -3.46
CA PHE A 33 -7.10 -8.91 -2.03
C PHE A 33 -5.75 -8.40 -1.49
N SER A 34 -4.63 -8.91 -2.02
CA SER A 34 -3.30 -8.44 -1.63
C SER A 34 -3.06 -6.98 -2.02
N GLY A 35 -3.51 -6.57 -3.22
CA GLY A 35 -3.44 -5.17 -3.66
C GLY A 35 -4.34 -4.27 -2.81
N PHE A 36 -5.57 -4.71 -2.53
CA PHE A 36 -6.50 -4.02 -1.64
C PHE A 36 -5.92 -3.84 -0.23
N ALA A 37 -5.42 -4.92 0.37
CA ALA A 37 -4.86 -4.91 1.72
C ALA A 37 -3.62 -4.02 1.80
N LEU A 38 -2.75 -4.03 0.78
CA LEU A 38 -1.60 -3.14 0.71
C LEU A 38 -2.04 -1.67 0.60
N ALA A 39 -2.98 -1.35 -0.29
CA ALA A 39 -3.51 0.00 -0.43
C ALA A 39 -4.15 0.51 0.87
N ALA A 40 -4.95 -0.34 1.54
CA ALA A 40 -5.55 -0.04 2.83
C ALA A 40 -4.49 0.15 3.92
N ALA A 41 -3.46 -0.70 3.99
CA ALA A 41 -2.38 -0.56 4.96
C ALA A 41 -1.51 0.69 4.71
N SER A 42 -1.42 1.16 3.47
CA SER A 42 -0.69 2.36 3.07
C SER A 42 -1.53 3.65 3.07
N PHE A 43 -2.74 3.64 3.64
CA PHE A 43 -3.68 4.78 3.63
C PHE A 43 -3.05 6.11 4.07
N TRP A 44 -2.16 6.07 5.06
CA TRP A 44 -1.51 7.24 5.63
C TRP A 44 -0.66 8.00 4.60
N ILE A 45 -0.09 7.29 3.61
CA ILE A 45 0.69 7.90 2.53
C ILE A 45 -0.22 8.77 1.67
N HIS A 46 -1.44 8.30 1.38
CA HIS A 46 -2.42 9.06 0.61
C HIS A 46 -2.89 10.31 1.36
N ILE A 47 -3.07 10.23 2.69
CA ILE A 47 -3.39 11.38 3.53
C ILE A 47 -2.26 12.43 3.44
N LEU A 48 -1.01 12.02 3.66
CA LEU A 48 0.14 12.94 3.62
C LEU A 48 0.34 13.55 2.23
N ALA A 49 0.20 12.75 1.18
CA ALA A 49 0.31 13.23 -0.20
C ALA A 49 -0.80 14.24 -0.52
N SER A 50 -2.03 13.99 -0.08
CA SER A 50 -3.16 14.91 -0.25
C SER A 50 -2.93 16.22 0.50
N LEU A 51 -2.47 16.17 1.74
CA LEU A 51 -2.12 17.36 2.52
C LEU A 51 -0.96 18.14 1.89
N ALA A 52 0.07 17.46 1.39
CA ALA A 52 1.17 18.10 0.67
C ALA A 52 0.70 18.81 -0.60
N ALA A 53 -0.20 18.18 -1.37
CA ALA A 53 -0.79 18.77 -2.57
C ALA A 53 -1.64 20.00 -2.24
N LEU A 54 -2.50 19.91 -1.21
CA LEU A 54 -3.34 21.01 -0.75
C LEU A 54 -2.51 22.20 -0.23
N THR A 55 -1.41 21.93 0.48
CA THR A 55 -0.49 22.96 0.98
C THR A 55 0.52 23.43 -0.08
N ARG A 56 0.36 23.01 -1.34
CA ARG A 56 1.24 23.34 -2.49
C ARG A 56 2.72 23.08 -2.22
N ARG A 57 3.04 22.09 -1.40
CA ARG A 57 4.43 21.67 -1.18
C ARG A 57 4.93 20.94 -2.43
N ALA A 58 6.07 21.38 -2.95
CA ALA A 58 6.69 20.76 -4.12
C ALA A 58 7.08 19.31 -3.79
N GLY A 59 6.39 18.34 -4.41
CA GLY A 59 6.78 16.95 -4.39
C GLY A 59 7.98 16.71 -5.31
N ARG A 60 8.95 15.91 -4.87
CA ARG A 60 10.05 15.45 -5.72
C ARG A 60 9.77 14.03 -6.18
N PHE A 61 9.84 13.79 -7.48
CA PHE A 61 9.87 12.43 -8.00
C PHE A 61 11.25 11.83 -7.71
N VAL A 62 11.31 10.98 -6.68
CA VAL A 62 12.53 10.25 -6.32
C VAL A 62 12.39 8.85 -6.90
N VAL A 63 13.34 8.45 -7.75
CA VAL A 63 13.43 7.09 -8.26
C VAL A 63 13.74 6.18 -7.07
N THR A 64 12.75 5.41 -6.63
CA THR A 64 12.96 4.41 -5.59
C THR A 64 13.76 3.24 -6.17
N PRO A 65 14.69 2.66 -5.40
CA PRO A 65 15.34 1.41 -5.78
C PRO A 65 14.27 0.36 -6.07
N LYS A 66 14.42 -0.38 -7.18
CA LYS A 66 13.50 -1.47 -7.54
C LYS A 66 13.67 -2.68 -6.61
N GLN A 67 14.80 -2.75 -5.91
CA GLN A 67 15.09 -3.76 -4.92
C GLN A 67 14.49 -3.35 -3.57
N GLY A 68 13.73 -4.25 -2.96
CA GLY A 68 13.27 -4.08 -1.58
C GLY A 68 14.46 -4.09 -0.61
N ALA A 69 14.35 -3.36 0.49
CA ALA A 69 15.38 -3.44 1.53
C ALA A 69 15.41 -4.86 2.11
N GLY A 70 16.58 -5.49 2.19
CA GLY A 70 16.75 -6.84 2.77
C GLY A 70 16.46 -6.94 4.28
N ARG A 71 15.99 -5.86 4.92
CA ARG A 71 15.73 -5.77 6.36
C ARG A 71 14.25 -5.50 6.64
N ARG A 72 13.76 -5.99 7.78
CA ARG A 72 12.42 -5.66 8.30
C ARG A 72 12.31 -4.14 8.50
N GLN A 73 11.18 -3.56 8.13
CA GLN A 73 10.90 -2.13 8.25
C GLN A 73 9.59 -1.87 9.03
N PRO A 74 9.50 -2.28 10.32
CA PRO A 74 8.29 -2.08 11.11
C PRO A 74 7.93 -0.60 11.27
N LEU A 75 8.93 0.28 11.31
CA LEU A 75 8.72 1.73 11.42
C LEU A 75 8.02 2.32 10.19
N ALA A 76 8.22 1.74 8.99
CA ALA A 76 7.51 2.17 7.79
C ALA A 76 6.00 1.88 7.86
N ALA A 77 5.60 0.91 8.70
CA ALA A 77 4.21 0.57 8.96
C ALA A 77 3.68 1.18 10.27
N ALA A 78 4.43 2.06 10.95
CA ALA A 78 4.04 2.58 12.26
C ALA A 78 2.64 3.24 12.29
N PRO A 79 2.24 4.08 11.31
CA PRO A 79 0.89 4.65 11.30
C PRO A 79 -0.21 3.58 11.20
N THR A 80 0.04 2.51 10.43
CA THR A 80 -0.87 1.38 10.26
C THR A 80 -0.99 0.58 11.55
N LEU A 81 0.13 0.32 12.23
CA LEU A 81 0.15 -0.36 13.52
C LEU A 81 -0.58 0.43 14.60
N LEU A 82 -0.43 1.75 14.59
CA LEU A 82 -1.15 2.64 15.49
C LEU A 82 -2.66 2.60 15.22
N ALA A 83 -3.09 2.57 13.96
CA ALA A 83 -4.50 2.39 13.61
C ALA A 83 -5.05 1.03 14.08
N ILE A 84 -4.30 -0.06 13.89
CA ILE A 84 -4.67 -1.40 14.40
C ILE A 84 -4.83 -1.36 15.92
N ALA A 85 -3.87 -0.78 16.64
CA ALA A 85 -3.92 -0.68 18.09
C ALA A 85 -5.14 0.14 18.55
N ALA A 86 -5.43 1.27 17.90
CA ALA A 86 -6.59 2.10 18.22
C ALA A 86 -7.91 1.33 18.02
N LEU A 87 -8.05 0.58 16.93
CA LEU A 87 -9.24 -0.23 16.65
C LEU A 87 -9.43 -1.34 17.70
N LEU A 88 -8.36 -2.02 18.11
CA LEU A 88 -8.41 -3.06 19.12
C LEU A 88 -8.77 -2.49 20.49
N VAL A 89 -8.16 -1.37 20.89
CA VAL A 89 -8.46 -0.69 22.16
C VAL A 89 -9.92 -0.21 22.18
N ALA A 90 -10.39 0.44 21.12
CA ALA A 90 -11.78 0.88 21.03
C ALA A 90 -12.77 -0.29 21.07
N SER A 91 -12.45 -1.41 20.42
CA SER A 91 -13.28 -2.62 20.44
C SER A 91 -13.35 -3.24 21.83
N ALA A 92 -12.21 -3.40 22.51
CA ALA A 92 -12.16 -3.91 23.87
C ALA A 92 -12.91 -2.98 24.83
N TRP A 93 -12.69 -1.67 24.71
CA TRP A 93 -13.40 -0.66 25.51
C TRP A 93 -14.91 -0.76 25.33
N GLY A 94 -15.39 -0.81 24.08
CA GLY A 94 -16.81 -0.96 23.77
C GLY A 94 -17.41 -2.22 24.39
N LEU A 95 -16.74 -3.37 24.26
CA LEU A 95 -17.20 -4.66 24.80
C LEU A 95 -17.23 -4.71 26.33
N VAL A 96 -16.35 -3.99 27.01
CA VAL A 96 -16.32 -3.88 28.48
C VAL A 96 -17.49 -3.02 28.97
N HIS A 97 -17.80 -1.92 28.28
CA HIS A 97 -18.77 -0.94 28.76
C HIS A 97 -20.21 -1.21 28.31
N GLN A 98 -20.44 -1.71 27.09
CA GLN A 98 -21.79 -1.89 26.56
C GLN A 98 -21.86 -2.97 25.47
N ARG A 99 -22.66 -4.02 25.67
CA ARG A 99 -22.84 -5.11 24.68
C ARG A 99 -24.14 -4.96 23.89
N SER A 100 -24.35 -3.78 23.32
CA SER A 100 -25.51 -3.53 22.45
C SER A 100 -25.29 -4.13 21.06
N PRO A 101 -26.37 -4.38 20.26
CA PRO A 101 -26.22 -4.79 18.86
C PRO A 101 -25.36 -3.83 18.03
N SER A 102 -25.45 -2.53 18.29
CA SER A 102 -24.61 -1.51 17.66
C SER A 102 -23.13 -1.68 18.01
N THR A 103 -22.82 -1.95 19.28
CA THR A 103 -21.44 -2.21 19.72
C THR A 103 -20.88 -3.45 19.02
N LEU A 104 -21.65 -4.54 18.97
CA LEU A 104 -21.21 -5.77 18.32
C LEU A 104 -20.96 -5.57 16.82
N ASN A 105 -21.82 -4.80 16.15
CA ASN A 105 -21.62 -4.45 14.74
C ASN A 105 -20.34 -3.62 14.52
N ASN A 106 -20.12 -2.58 15.34
CA ASN A 106 -18.92 -1.75 15.25
C ASN A 106 -17.63 -2.56 15.52
N VAL A 107 -17.67 -3.48 16.48
CA VAL A 107 -16.56 -4.41 16.76
C VAL A 107 -16.31 -5.31 15.56
N ALA A 108 -17.36 -5.87 14.93
CA ALA A 108 -17.21 -6.69 13.74
C ALA A 108 -16.55 -5.91 12.59
N PHE A 109 -16.97 -4.66 12.36
CA PHE A 109 -16.33 -3.78 11.38
C PHE A 109 -14.87 -3.45 11.74
N ALA A 110 -14.59 -3.15 13.01
CA ALA A 110 -13.24 -2.87 13.46
C ALA A 110 -12.33 -4.08 13.25
N LEU A 111 -12.80 -5.29 13.57
CA LEU A 111 -12.06 -6.53 13.35
C LEU A 111 -11.83 -6.80 11.86
N LEU A 112 -12.82 -6.56 11.00
CA LEU A 112 -12.64 -6.63 9.54
C LEU A 112 -11.50 -5.71 9.08
N HIS A 113 -11.47 -4.46 9.57
CA HIS A 113 -10.39 -3.52 9.26
C HIS A 113 -9.04 -4.00 9.79
N VAL A 114 -8.99 -4.50 11.03
CA VAL A 114 -7.77 -5.07 11.61
C VAL A 114 -7.24 -6.22 10.74
N THR A 115 -8.10 -7.14 10.29
CA THR A 115 -7.69 -8.25 9.40
C THR A 115 -7.06 -7.73 8.11
N VAL A 116 -7.68 -6.76 7.45
CA VAL A 116 -7.18 -6.17 6.20
C VAL A 116 -5.84 -5.44 6.43
N LEU A 117 -5.76 -4.62 7.48
CA LEU A 117 -4.56 -3.83 7.80
C LEU A 117 -3.39 -4.74 8.18
N VAL A 118 -3.62 -5.79 8.96
CA VAL A 118 -2.58 -6.79 9.30
C VAL A 118 -2.12 -7.52 8.04
N ALA A 119 -3.04 -7.94 7.18
CA ALA A 119 -2.71 -8.61 5.92
C ALA A 119 -1.85 -7.75 4.98
N GLY A 120 -2.06 -6.43 4.96
CA GLY A 120 -1.24 -5.48 4.21
C GLY A 120 0.11 -5.18 4.90
N ALA A 121 0.11 -4.99 6.22
CA ALA A 121 1.29 -4.64 6.99
C ALA A 121 2.30 -5.80 7.16
N ARG A 122 1.89 -7.07 6.96
CA ARG A 122 2.75 -8.25 7.13
C ARG A 122 4.07 -8.18 6.37
N TRP A 123 4.10 -7.50 5.22
CA TRP A 123 5.29 -7.36 4.40
C TRP A 123 6.38 -6.53 5.07
N ALA A 124 6.02 -5.57 5.93
CA ALA A 124 6.97 -4.78 6.71
C ALA A 124 7.80 -5.64 7.70
N PHE A 125 7.29 -6.83 8.05
CA PHE A 125 7.92 -7.78 8.96
C PHE A 125 8.61 -8.95 8.23
N SER A 126 8.38 -9.09 6.93
CA SER A 126 9.03 -10.10 6.10
C SER A 126 10.49 -9.69 5.88
N ARG A 127 11.43 -10.62 6.05
CA ARG A 127 12.81 -10.40 5.58
C ARG A 127 12.76 -10.53 4.06
N GLY A 128 13.22 -9.51 3.33
CA GLY A 128 13.30 -9.57 1.87
C GLY A 128 14.01 -10.85 1.47
N GLY A 129 13.36 -11.65 0.63
CA GLY A 129 13.87 -12.93 0.17
C GLY A 129 15.24 -12.74 -0.48
N THR A 130 16.17 -13.58 -0.05
CA THR A 130 17.53 -13.79 -0.58
C THR A 130 17.56 -14.04 -2.10
N THR A 131 16.40 -14.30 -2.73
CA THR A 131 16.28 -14.73 -4.13
C THR A 131 16.75 -13.69 -5.16
N ALA A 132 16.57 -12.38 -4.90
CA ALA A 132 16.98 -11.34 -5.85
C ALA A 132 18.48 -11.00 -5.79
N ALA A 133 19.17 -11.34 -4.69
CA ALA A 133 20.62 -11.17 -4.58
C ALA A 133 21.36 -12.29 -5.35
N GLU A 134 20.86 -13.52 -5.29
CA GLU A 134 21.42 -14.66 -6.03
C GLU A 134 21.24 -14.50 -7.56
N GLU A 135 20.11 -13.94 -8.01
CA GLU A 135 19.88 -13.66 -9.45
C GLU A 135 20.73 -12.49 -9.98
N SER A 136 21.10 -11.54 -9.12
CA SER A 136 21.97 -10.40 -9.48
C SER A 136 23.46 -10.76 -9.49
N GLU A 137 23.87 -11.79 -8.74
CA GLU A 137 25.24 -12.31 -8.74
C GLU A 137 25.47 -13.26 -9.94
N ALA A 138 24.42 -13.95 -10.40
CA ALA A 138 24.44 -14.74 -11.64
C ALA A 138 24.40 -13.87 -12.92
N ALA A 139 24.08 -12.58 -12.81
CA ALA A 139 23.91 -11.65 -13.92
C ALA A 139 24.97 -10.53 -13.92
N GLU A 140 26.22 -10.84 -13.53
CA GLU A 140 27.34 -9.94 -13.76
C GLU A 140 27.46 -9.71 -15.29
N PRO A 141 27.17 -8.50 -15.81
CA PRO A 141 27.30 -8.24 -17.23
C PRO A 141 28.79 -8.14 -17.52
N GLU A 142 29.26 -8.96 -18.46
CA GLU A 142 30.56 -8.83 -19.10
C GLU A 142 30.88 -7.34 -19.32
N PRO A 143 32.05 -6.83 -18.90
CA PRO A 143 32.34 -5.40 -18.95
C PRO A 143 32.26 -4.92 -20.40
N SER A 144 31.18 -4.20 -20.70
CA SER A 144 30.93 -3.51 -21.96
C SER A 144 32.18 -2.71 -22.32
N ARG A 145 32.98 -3.25 -23.24
CA ARG A 145 34.05 -2.52 -23.93
C ARG A 145 33.42 -1.28 -24.54
N ARG A 146 33.64 -0.12 -23.90
CA ARG A 146 33.26 1.17 -24.46
C ARG A 146 33.74 1.23 -25.91
N PRO A 147 32.88 1.49 -26.90
CA PRO A 147 33.36 1.69 -28.26
C PRO A 147 34.27 2.91 -28.26
N ARG A 148 35.52 2.68 -28.67
CA ARG A 148 36.58 3.68 -28.78
C ARG A 148 36.05 4.84 -29.64
N ARG A 149 35.80 5.98 -29.00
CA ARG A 149 35.34 7.22 -29.65
C ARG A 149 36.34 7.55 -30.77
N LYS A 150 35.93 7.40 -32.04
CA LYS A 150 36.76 7.81 -33.17
C LYS A 150 37.01 9.32 -33.07
N PRO A 151 38.25 9.80 -33.19
CA PRO A 151 38.53 11.23 -33.22
C PRO A 151 37.80 11.85 -34.42
N ALA A 152 37.13 12.98 -34.21
CA ALA A 152 36.55 13.76 -35.29
C ALA A 152 37.67 14.20 -36.25
N ARG A 153 37.49 13.97 -37.56
CA ARG A 153 38.37 14.54 -38.57
C ARG A 153 38.28 16.07 -38.48
N PRO A 154 39.41 16.80 -38.45
CA PRO A 154 39.38 18.23 -38.66
C PRO A 154 38.84 18.49 -40.07
N VAL A 155 37.80 19.32 -40.17
CA VAL A 155 37.35 19.84 -41.45
C VAL A 155 38.44 20.80 -41.92
N GLY A 156 39.26 20.30 -42.84
CA GLY A 156 40.30 21.07 -43.50
C GLY A 156 39.69 22.25 -44.23
N GLU A 157 40.05 23.42 -43.76
CA GLU A 157 40.36 24.61 -44.56
C GLU A 157 40.98 24.20 -45.91
N ALA A 158 40.24 24.45 -46.99
CA ALA A 158 40.74 24.58 -48.36
C ALA A 158 39.73 25.51 -49.06
N ALA A 159 39.94 26.82 -49.02
CA ALA A 159 40.82 27.59 -49.90
C ALA A 159 40.16 27.90 -51.26
N ARG A 160 39.87 29.20 -51.42
CA ARG A 160 39.62 30.00 -52.63
C ARG A 160 38.20 30.08 -53.16
#